data_AF-A0A923QR81-F1
#
_entry.id   AF-A0A923QR81-F1
#
_cell.length_a   1.000
_cell.length_b   1.000
_cell.length_c   1.000
_cell.angle_alpha   90.00
_cell.angle_beta   90.00
_cell.angle_gamma   90.00
#
_symmetry.space_group_name_H-M   'P 1'
#
loop_
_entity.id
_entity.type
_entity.pdbx_description
1 polymer ?
#
loop_
_entity_poly.entity_id
_entity_poly.type
_entity_poly.pdbx_seq_one_letter_code
_entity_poly.pdbx_strand_id
1 'polypeptide(L)'
;MKTLSTDKNDSPVFLKQGQAETLAALRTGFIKQDGKLTRVRVFDTLKRSEGPEEVIFRKVESSPAKDLVEHLKRGLTAIRAFSLTATAVPCAVVLIDGWRRGYPFQAFTAITVALAVVLLQIATNLYNDYSDYVKLIDLPGTSGGSGVFEKGWYRPNQILNSARFAFVAAVVFGIPTLISHPLEVIIIGGVGLAGTLLYSHETFGLKYHALGDLAVFILCGPALVAGYSYTVFGMFSPGLFPIGIFVGLLACGLLHANNLQDMHLDRKQGALTLANTLGYRKSIHLLGGIYLGAALALFYAVFTDRLPVAALLAALILIPATQITFRFKAALGPDCPSLMGVKVAAAKVHLIGGVLLGFSLFVAVWFG
;
A
#
# COMPACT_ATOMS: atom_id res chain seq x y z
N MET A 1 40.89 1.60 27.71
CA MET A 1 39.51 1.68 27.19
C MET A 1 39.12 3.16 27.23
N LYS A 2 39.16 3.85 26.08
CA LYS A 2 38.96 5.31 26.03
C LYS A 2 37.50 5.65 26.32
N THR A 3 37.29 6.41 27.39
CA THR A 3 36.06 7.14 27.71
C THR A 3 35.67 8.03 26.53
N LEU A 4 34.54 7.71 25.89
CA LEU A 4 33.86 8.62 24.99
C LEU A 4 33.03 9.59 25.83
N SER A 5 33.39 10.87 25.77
CA SER A 5 32.59 11.95 26.35
C SER A 5 31.29 12.07 25.55
N THR A 6 30.18 11.75 26.19
CA THR A 6 28.83 12.04 25.70
C THR A 6 28.57 13.53 25.89
N ASP A 7 28.66 14.31 24.83
CA ASP A 7 28.03 15.63 24.82
C ASP A 7 26.51 15.47 24.68
N LYS A 8 25.80 16.45 25.22
CA LYS A 8 24.43 16.41 25.74
C LYS A 8 23.34 16.06 24.71
N ASN A 9 22.34 15.29 25.16
CA ASN A 9 21.00 15.00 24.59
C ASN A 9 20.73 13.70 23.79
N ASP A 10 21.71 12.86 23.45
CA ASP A 10 21.46 11.73 22.52
C ASP A 10 21.64 10.33 23.14
N SER A 11 21.55 10.23 24.47
CA SER A 11 21.75 8.97 25.20
C SER A 11 20.69 7.93 24.84
N PRO A 12 21.09 6.72 24.41
CA PRO A 12 20.17 5.64 24.18
C PRO A 12 19.54 5.15 25.49
N VAL A 13 18.26 4.77 25.45
CA VAL A 13 17.53 4.13 26.55
C VAL A 13 17.25 2.68 26.18
N PHE A 14 17.60 1.75 27.06
CA PHE A 14 17.51 0.33 26.82
C PHE A 14 16.30 -0.24 27.56
N LEU A 15 15.40 -0.92 26.84
CA LEU A 15 14.25 -1.60 27.44
C LEU A 15 14.15 -3.02 26.87
N LYS A 16 13.81 -4.00 27.70
CA LYS A 16 13.65 -5.38 27.23
C LYS A 16 12.39 -5.51 26.37
N GLN A 17 12.49 -6.27 25.29
CA GLN A 17 11.31 -6.59 24.47
C GLN A 17 10.26 -7.29 25.35
N GLY A 18 9.00 -6.85 25.24
CA GLY A 18 7.89 -7.37 26.06
C GLY A 18 7.65 -6.67 27.40
N GLN A 19 8.52 -5.73 27.82
CA GLN A 19 8.20 -4.86 28.96
C GLN A 19 7.03 -3.92 28.62
N ALA A 20 6.17 -3.66 29.61
CA ALA A 20 5.05 -2.72 29.45
C ALA A 20 5.51 -1.33 29.03
N GLU A 21 6.69 -0.90 29.50
CA GLU A 21 7.33 0.37 29.13
C GLU A 21 7.73 0.40 27.65
N THR A 22 8.28 -0.69 27.12
CA THR A 22 8.60 -0.83 25.68
C THR A 22 7.34 -0.69 24.84
N LEU A 23 6.27 -1.40 25.20
CA LEU A 23 4.99 -1.31 24.48
C LEU A 23 4.37 0.09 24.59
N ALA A 24 4.43 0.72 25.76
CA ALA A 24 3.96 2.09 25.96
C ALA A 24 4.78 3.08 25.10
N ALA A 25 6.10 2.90 25.03
CA ALA A 25 6.99 3.70 24.20
C ALA A 25 6.70 3.53 22.71
N LEU A 26 6.41 2.31 22.25
CA LEU A 26 6.03 2.03 20.86
C LEU A 26 4.66 2.57 20.49
N ARG A 27 3.72 2.63 21.42
CA ARG A 27 2.38 3.17 21.14
C ARG A 27 2.37 4.69 21.19
N THR A 28 3.12 5.29 22.09
CA THR A 28 3.07 6.73 22.34
C THR A 28 4.20 7.51 21.65
N GLY A 29 5.33 6.85 21.39
CA GLY A 29 6.59 7.49 21.01
C GLY A 29 7.31 8.17 22.17
N PHE A 30 6.92 7.89 23.43
CA PHE A 30 7.48 8.52 24.62
C PHE A 30 7.89 7.49 25.67
N ILE A 31 8.99 7.78 26.35
CA ILE A 31 9.38 7.12 27.59
C ILE A 31 9.37 8.14 28.72
N LYS A 32 9.06 7.69 29.93
CA LYS A 32 9.21 8.51 31.13
C LYS A 32 10.62 8.30 31.67
N GLN A 33 11.47 9.31 31.55
CA GLN A 33 12.84 9.30 32.04
C GLN A 33 13.00 10.45 33.04
N ASP A 34 13.45 10.15 34.26
CA ASP A 34 13.64 11.13 35.34
C ASP A 34 12.41 12.03 35.59
N GLY A 35 11.22 11.42 35.54
CA GLY A 35 9.94 12.12 35.73
C GLY A 35 9.46 12.92 34.51
N LYS A 36 10.27 13.09 33.46
CA LYS A 36 9.90 13.80 32.22
C LYS A 36 9.54 12.82 31.10
N LEU A 37 8.50 13.16 30.33
CA LEU A 37 8.18 12.44 29.09
C LEU A 37 9.12 12.90 27.98
N THR A 38 9.97 11.99 27.51
CA THR A 38 10.94 12.22 26.45
C THR A 38 10.52 11.46 25.20
N ARG A 39 10.49 12.15 24.05
CA ARG A 39 10.18 11.51 22.78
C ARG A 39 11.36 10.64 22.34
N VAL A 40 11.07 9.41 21.94
CA VAL A 40 12.07 8.45 21.50
C VAL A 40 11.65 7.69 20.25
N ARG A 41 12.62 7.04 19.60
CA ARG A 41 12.38 6.01 18.59
C ARG A 41 13.33 4.84 18.77
N VAL A 42 12.92 3.67 18.32
CA VAL A 42 13.71 2.43 18.41
C VAL A 42 14.88 2.42 17.42
N PHE A 43 15.97 1.80 17.83
CA PHE A 43 17.14 1.44 17.04
C PHE A 43 17.48 -0.04 17.29
N ASP A 44 18.18 -0.66 16.34
CA ASP A 44 18.44 -2.10 16.32
C ASP A 44 19.13 -2.64 17.59
N THR A 45 18.83 -3.90 17.89
CA THR A 45 19.09 -4.63 19.13
C THR A 45 20.35 -5.47 18.94
N LEU A 46 21.38 -5.36 19.79
CA LEU A 46 22.48 -6.33 19.78
C LEU A 46 22.18 -7.47 20.75
N LYS A 47 21.86 -8.67 20.25
CA LYS A 47 21.67 -9.88 21.06
C LYS A 47 23.03 -10.51 21.40
N ARG A 48 23.31 -10.74 22.69
CA ARG A 48 24.38 -11.64 23.16
C ARG A 48 23.87 -13.08 23.19
N SER A 49 24.77 -14.06 23.10
CA SER A 49 24.45 -15.50 22.98
C SER A 49 23.57 -16.06 24.10
N GLU A 50 23.44 -15.37 25.23
CA GLU A 50 22.56 -15.75 26.34
C GLU A 50 21.89 -14.48 26.92
N GLY A 51 20.57 -14.35 26.75
CA GLY A 51 19.76 -13.25 27.33
C GLY A 51 18.56 -12.79 26.47
N PRO A 52 17.57 -12.10 27.06
CA PRO A 52 16.46 -11.48 26.33
C PRO A 52 16.93 -10.30 25.46
N GLU A 53 16.31 -10.10 24.30
CA GLU A 53 16.57 -8.96 23.38
C GLU A 53 16.21 -7.61 24.03
N GLU A 54 17.13 -6.64 23.97
CA GLU A 54 17.00 -5.29 24.56
C GLU A 54 16.88 -4.19 23.51
N VAL A 55 15.67 -3.66 23.32
CA VAL A 55 15.37 -2.61 22.36
C VAL A 55 16.03 -1.30 22.81
N ILE A 56 16.85 -0.71 21.92
CA ILE A 56 17.54 0.55 22.17
C ILE A 56 16.68 1.69 21.64
N PHE A 57 16.45 2.73 22.43
CA PHE A 57 15.68 3.90 22.04
C PHE A 57 16.57 5.14 22.02
N ARG A 58 16.58 5.91 20.93
CA ARG A 58 17.24 7.23 20.90
C ARG A 58 16.22 8.34 21.04
N LYS A 59 16.58 9.40 21.79
CA LYS A 59 15.80 10.63 21.86
C LYS A 59 15.67 11.26 20.48
N VAL A 60 14.51 11.84 20.20
CA VAL A 60 14.25 12.50 18.91
C VAL A 60 13.57 13.82 19.14
N GLU A 61 14.12 14.87 18.52
CA GLU A 61 13.48 16.17 18.47
C GLU A 61 12.24 16.15 17.56
N SER A 62 11.13 16.71 18.05
CA SER A 62 9.99 16.96 17.19
C SER A 62 10.34 18.02 16.16
N SER A 63 10.19 17.68 14.89
CA SER A 63 10.26 18.63 13.79
C SER A 63 8.83 19.05 13.44
N PRO A 64 8.28 20.18 13.93
CA PRO A 64 7.01 20.71 13.44
C PRO A 64 7.13 21.13 11.97
N ALA A 65 6.01 21.17 11.25
CA ALA A 65 6.00 21.71 9.89
C ALA A 65 6.21 23.23 9.95
N LYS A 66 7.06 23.77 9.07
CA LYS A 66 7.40 25.20 9.03
C LYS A 66 6.27 26.03 8.42
N ASP A 67 5.56 25.46 7.47
CA ASP A 67 4.50 26.12 6.72
C ASP A 67 3.43 25.10 6.25
N LEU A 68 2.37 25.62 5.60
CA LEU A 68 1.28 24.82 5.06
C LEU A 68 1.75 23.86 3.96
N VAL A 69 2.70 24.26 3.12
CA VAL A 69 3.21 23.44 2.01
C VAL A 69 3.92 22.20 2.56
N GLU A 70 4.77 22.38 3.58
CA GLU A 70 5.43 21.29 4.26
C GLU A 70 4.41 20.38 4.97
N HIS A 71 3.38 20.96 5.61
CA HIS A 71 2.31 20.19 6.22
C HIS A 71 1.60 19.26 5.21
N LEU A 72 1.25 19.79 4.04
CA LEU A 72 0.62 19.03 2.96
C LEU A 72 1.55 17.94 2.41
N LYS A 73 2.83 18.24 2.17
CA LYS A 73 3.82 17.26 1.70
C LYS A 73 3.98 16.09 2.69
N ARG A 74 4.02 16.40 3.99
CA ARG A 74 4.09 15.37 5.05
C ARG A 74 2.82 14.52 5.07
N GLY A 75 1.65 15.12 4.93
CA GLY A 75 0.37 14.41 4.82
C GLY A 75 0.30 13.48 3.61
N LEU A 76 0.67 13.97 2.43
CA LEU A 76 0.73 13.18 1.18
C LEU A 76 1.72 12.00 1.29
N THR A 77 2.83 12.21 2.00
CA THR A 77 3.79 11.14 2.29
C THR A 77 3.18 10.10 3.23
N ALA A 78 2.52 10.53 4.31
CA ALA A 78 1.90 9.65 5.30
C ALA A 78 0.81 8.76 4.69
N ILE A 79 -0.08 9.33 3.86
CA ILE A 79 -1.12 8.54 3.18
C ILE A 79 -0.58 7.70 2.02
N ARG A 80 0.72 7.79 1.72
CA ARG A 80 1.41 7.18 0.58
C ARG A 80 0.66 7.47 -0.73
N ALA A 81 0.48 8.75 -1.05
CA ALA A 81 -0.40 9.22 -2.13
C ALA A 81 -0.20 8.50 -3.49
N PHE A 82 1.04 8.11 -3.80
CA PHE A 82 1.36 7.35 -5.03
C PHE A 82 0.63 5.99 -5.12
N SER A 83 0.34 5.35 -3.99
CA SER A 83 -0.35 4.05 -3.92
C SER A 83 -1.86 4.16 -4.04
N LEU A 84 -2.45 5.35 -3.86
CA LEU A 84 -3.90 5.58 -4.01
C LEU A 84 -4.40 5.34 -5.43
N THR A 85 -3.47 5.34 -6.39
CA THR A 85 -3.77 4.94 -7.77
C THR A 85 -4.33 3.51 -7.84
N ALA A 86 -3.90 2.61 -6.95
CA ALA A 86 -4.37 1.21 -6.88
C ALA A 86 -5.87 1.06 -6.64
N THR A 87 -6.56 2.10 -6.15
CA THR A 87 -8.00 2.08 -5.91
C THR A 87 -8.76 3.13 -6.73
N ALA A 88 -8.21 4.34 -6.86
CA ALA A 88 -8.86 5.41 -7.63
C ALA A 88 -8.96 5.09 -9.13
N VAL A 89 -7.90 4.52 -9.71
CA VAL A 89 -7.83 4.22 -11.15
C VAL A 89 -8.80 3.10 -11.55
N PRO A 90 -8.87 1.95 -10.84
CA PRO A 90 -9.91 0.94 -11.10
C PRO A 90 -11.34 1.52 -11.08
N CYS A 91 -11.67 2.35 -10.10
CA CYS A 91 -13.00 2.98 -10.01
C CYS A 91 -13.30 3.84 -11.25
N ALA A 92 -12.33 4.64 -11.70
CA ALA A 92 -12.47 5.46 -12.91
C ALA A 92 -12.64 4.61 -14.17
N VAL A 93 -11.83 3.56 -14.34
CA VAL A 93 -11.93 2.66 -15.51
C VAL A 93 -13.28 1.96 -15.56
N VAL A 94 -13.79 1.47 -14.42
CA VAL A 94 -15.10 0.82 -14.34
C VAL A 94 -16.23 1.80 -14.68
N LEU A 95 -16.16 3.04 -14.19
CA LEU A 95 -17.13 4.08 -14.54
C LEU A 95 -17.15 4.35 -16.05
N ILE A 96 -15.97 4.48 -16.66
CA ILE A 96 -15.85 4.74 -18.10
C ILE A 96 -16.37 3.55 -18.92
N ASP A 97 -16.05 2.31 -18.54
CA ASP A 97 -16.57 1.13 -19.26
C ASP A 97 -18.09 1.00 -19.11
N GLY A 98 -18.64 1.24 -17.92
CA GLY A 98 -20.08 1.20 -17.70
C GLY A 98 -20.80 2.29 -18.52
N TRP A 99 -20.25 3.49 -18.58
CA TRP A 99 -20.77 4.56 -19.43
C TRP A 99 -20.73 4.19 -20.91
N ARG A 100 -19.62 3.61 -21.39
CA ARG A 100 -19.47 3.10 -22.76
C ARG A 100 -20.52 2.04 -23.10
N ARG A 101 -20.91 1.21 -22.14
CA ARG A 101 -21.95 0.18 -22.30
C ARG A 101 -23.38 0.71 -22.12
N GLY A 102 -23.56 1.99 -21.80
CA GLY A 102 -24.86 2.59 -21.54
C GLY A 102 -25.52 2.11 -20.24
N TYR A 103 -24.74 1.66 -19.26
CA TYR A 103 -25.29 1.25 -17.97
C TYR A 103 -25.79 2.47 -17.18
N PRO A 104 -27.04 2.44 -16.67
CA PRO A 104 -27.56 3.52 -15.84
C PRO A 104 -26.81 3.55 -14.50
N PHE A 105 -26.49 4.75 -14.02
CA PHE A 105 -25.88 4.92 -12.70
C PHE A 105 -26.25 6.26 -12.07
N GLN A 106 -26.14 6.32 -10.74
CA GLN A 106 -26.26 7.56 -9.98
C GLN A 106 -24.86 8.13 -9.70
N ALA A 107 -24.58 9.31 -10.24
CA ALA A 107 -23.26 9.96 -10.11
C ALA A 107 -22.86 10.19 -8.64
N PHE A 108 -23.83 10.54 -7.79
CA PHE A 108 -23.59 10.71 -6.36
C PHE A 108 -23.03 9.43 -5.72
N THR A 109 -23.71 8.29 -5.89
CA THR A 109 -23.28 6.99 -5.37
C THR A 109 -21.92 6.57 -5.93
N ALA A 110 -21.69 6.78 -7.24
CA ALA A 110 -20.40 6.49 -7.85
C ALA A 110 -19.25 7.26 -7.18
N ILE A 111 -19.43 8.57 -6.99
CA ILE A 111 -18.41 9.43 -6.38
C ILE A 111 -18.18 9.05 -4.91
N THR A 112 -19.25 8.89 -4.13
CA THR A 112 -19.11 8.60 -2.69
C THR A 112 -18.44 7.25 -2.46
N VAL A 113 -18.72 6.24 -3.28
CA VAL A 113 -18.06 4.93 -3.16
C VAL A 113 -16.62 4.97 -3.59
N ALA A 114 -16.30 5.67 -4.68
CA ALA A 114 -14.91 5.85 -5.08
C ALA A 114 -14.09 6.52 -3.96
N LEU A 115 -14.68 7.53 -3.30
CA LEU A 115 -14.09 8.16 -2.11
C LEU A 115 -13.96 7.17 -0.95
N ALA A 116 -14.98 6.34 -0.67
CA ALA A 116 -14.93 5.33 0.36
C ALA A 116 -13.77 4.34 0.15
N VAL A 117 -13.60 3.82 -1.07
CA VAL A 117 -12.50 2.89 -1.39
C VAL A 117 -11.14 3.57 -1.26
N VAL A 118 -10.99 4.82 -1.71
CA VAL A 118 -9.73 5.56 -1.54
C VAL A 118 -9.44 5.82 -0.05
N LEU A 119 -10.45 6.14 0.74
CA LEU A 119 -10.31 6.31 2.19
C LEU A 119 -9.94 5.00 2.89
N LEU A 120 -10.46 3.85 2.45
CA LEU A 120 -10.01 2.54 2.93
C LEU A 120 -8.55 2.28 2.59
N GLN A 121 -8.08 2.65 1.39
CA GLN A 121 -6.66 2.56 1.04
C GLN A 121 -5.79 3.45 1.93
N ILE A 122 -6.24 4.68 2.21
CA ILE A 122 -5.56 5.59 3.15
C ILE A 122 -5.50 4.96 4.55
N ALA A 123 -6.62 4.41 5.03
CA ALA A 123 -6.68 3.73 6.32
C ALA A 123 -5.72 2.54 6.38
N THR A 124 -5.70 1.69 5.35
CA THR A 124 -4.77 0.55 5.23
C THR A 124 -3.32 1.02 5.27
N ASN A 125 -2.96 2.07 4.52
CA ASN A 125 -1.58 2.59 4.48
C ASN A 125 -1.12 3.12 5.84
N LEU A 126 -1.97 3.89 6.53
CA LEU A 126 -1.66 4.46 7.84
C LEU A 126 -1.63 3.38 8.93
N TYR A 127 -2.57 2.43 8.91
CA TYR A 127 -2.58 1.30 9.83
C TYR A 127 -1.36 0.40 9.61
N ASN A 128 -0.93 0.26 8.36
CA ASN A 128 0.29 -0.47 8.01
C ASN A 128 1.54 0.19 8.61
N ASP A 129 1.75 1.48 8.40
CA ASP A 129 2.86 2.23 9.02
C ASP A 129 2.85 2.07 10.55
N TYR A 130 1.68 2.20 11.18
CA TYR A 130 1.55 2.03 12.64
C TYR A 130 1.91 0.62 13.09
N SER A 131 1.40 -0.41 12.41
CA SER A 131 1.62 -1.81 12.76
C SER A 131 3.09 -2.20 12.57
N ASP A 132 3.72 -1.75 11.48
CA ASP A 132 5.13 -1.97 11.21
C ASP A 132 6.03 -1.26 12.24
N TYR A 133 5.65 -0.07 12.68
CA TYR A 133 6.35 0.63 13.75
C TYR A 133 6.28 -0.12 15.09
N VAL A 134 5.09 -0.61 15.48
CA VAL A 134 4.91 -1.39 16.72
C VAL A 134 5.66 -2.73 16.67
N LYS A 135 5.80 -3.31 15.47
CA LYS A 135 6.56 -4.54 15.24
C LYS A 135 8.07 -4.35 15.07
N LEU A 136 8.57 -3.12 15.12
CA LEU A 136 9.98 -2.79 14.90
C LEU A 136 10.49 -3.12 13.48
N ILE A 137 9.60 -3.03 12.49
CA ILE A 137 9.93 -3.19 11.08
C ILE A 137 10.37 -1.83 10.50
N ASP A 138 9.49 -0.82 10.52
CA ASP A 138 9.83 0.52 10.01
C ASP A 138 10.59 1.36 11.06
N LEU A 139 11.92 1.17 11.15
CA LEU A 139 12.80 1.82 12.12
C LEU A 139 13.64 2.96 11.50
N PRO A 140 13.98 4.02 12.26
CA PRO A 140 14.90 5.08 11.83
C PRO A 140 16.20 4.55 11.22
N GLY A 141 16.45 4.91 9.96
CA GLY A 141 17.61 4.42 9.19
C GLY A 141 17.29 3.23 8.28
N THR A 142 16.03 2.78 8.26
CA THR A 142 15.51 1.85 7.26
C THR A 142 14.85 2.63 6.11
N SER A 143 14.59 1.98 4.98
CA SER A 143 13.84 2.59 3.87
C SER A 143 12.35 2.18 3.87
N GLY A 144 11.86 1.79 5.05
CA GLY A 144 10.55 1.18 5.26
C GLY A 144 9.39 2.18 5.29
N GLY A 145 8.22 1.69 4.88
CA GLY A 145 6.96 2.42 4.87
C GLY A 145 6.97 3.85 4.31
N SER A 146 6.25 4.77 4.95
CA SER A 146 6.26 6.20 4.57
C SER A 146 7.46 6.98 5.15
N GLY A 147 8.20 6.39 6.08
CA GLY A 147 9.30 7.03 6.80
C GLY A 147 8.88 8.18 7.73
N VAL A 148 7.58 8.34 8.01
CA VAL A 148 7.07 9.47 8.83
C VAL A 148 7.56 9.42 10.27
N PHE A 149 7.70 8.22 10.84
CA PHE A 149 8.25 8.04 12.18
C PHE A 149 9.73 8.34 12.18
N GLU A 150 10.50 7.83 11.21
CA GLU A 150 11.94 8.09 11.03
C GLU A 150 12.30 9.56 10.82
N LYS A 151 11.37 10.37 10.33
CA LYS A 151 11.56 11.82 10.17
C LYS A 151 11.02 12.61 11.36
N GLY A 152 10.32 11.95 12.29
CA GLY A 152 9.80 12.57 13.50
C GLY A 152 8.63 13.50 13.21
N TRP A 153 8.02 13.35 12.04
CA TRP A 153 6.94 14.19 11.55
C TRP A 153 5.64 13.95 12.33
N TYR A 154 5.36 12.70 12.69
CA TYR A 154 4.15 12.31 13.41
C TYR A 154 4.44 11.41 14.60
N ARG A 155 3.56 11.44 15.60
CA ARG A 155 3.50 10.48 16.71
C ARG A 155 2.68 9.25 16.28
N PRO A 156 2.94 8.04 16.82
CA PRO A 156 2.20 6.85 16.44
C PRO A 156 0.68 7.00 16.66
N ASN A 157 0.26 7.61 17.77
CA ASN A 157 -1.15 7.92 18.04
C ASN A 157 -1.80 8.85 16.98
N GLN A 158 -1.03 9.78 16.38
CA GLN A 158 -1.56 10.64 15.32
C GLN A 158 -1.86 9.82 14.07
N ILE A 159 -0.95 8.93 13.68
CA ILE A 159 -1.14 8.04 12.53
C ILE A 159 -2.29 7.06 12.77
N LEU A 160 -2.36 6.44 13.96
CA LEU A 160 -3.46 5.53 14.31
C LEU A 160 -4.83 6.24 14.32
N ASN A 161 -4.91 7.44 14.88
CA ASN A 161 -6.16 8.21 14.88
C ASN A 161 -6.56 8.64 13.47
N SER A 162 -5.60 9.03 12.62
CA SER A 162 -5.86 9.32 11.20
C SER A 162 -6.33 8.08 10.45
N ALA A 163 -5.77 6.90 10.73
CA ALA A 163 -6.22 5.64 10.14
C ALA A 163 -7.68 5.33 10.52
N ARG A 164 -8.02 5.46 11.82
CA ARG A 164 -9.39 5.27 12.34
C ARG A 164 -10.36 6.28 11.74
N PHE A 165 -9.97 7.54 11.65
CA PHE A 165 -10.80 8.58 11.04
C PHE A 165 -11.07 8.28 9.56
N ALA A 166 -10.04 7.92 8.79
CA ALA A 166 -10.20 7.54 7.38
C ALA A 166 -11.09 6.31 7.23
N PHE A 167 -10.96 5.31 8.11
CA PHE A 167 -11.81 4.12 8.11
C PHE A 167 -13.28 4.46 8.40
N VAL A 168 -13.57 5.25 9.44
CA VAL A 168 -14.94 5.69 9.76
C VAL A 168 -15.52 6.54 8.65
N ALA A 169 -14.74 7.47 8.10
CA ALA A 169 -15.15 8.28 6.96
C ALA A 169 -15.49 7.39 5.75
N ALA A 170 -14.68 6.36 5.46
CA ALA A 170 -14.97 5.42 4.39
C ALA A 170 -16.31 4.71 4.58
N VAL A 171 -16.63 4.26 5.79
CA VAL A 171 -17.93 3.66 6.11
C VAL A 171 -19.06 4.65 5.85
N VAL A 172 -18.93 5.90 6.29
CA VAL A 172 -19.94 6.95 6.07
C VAL A 172 -20.14 7.22 4.58
N PHE A 173 -19.07 7.37 3.81
CA PHE A 173 -19.13 7.55 2.35
C PHE A 173 -19.66 6.31 1.61
N GLY A 174 -19.58 5.13 2.23
CA GLY A 174 -20.18 3.89 1.74
C GLY A 174 -21.69 3.83 1.95
N ILE A 175 -22.29 4.51 2.94
CA ILE A 175 -23.73 4.38 3.28
C ILE A 175 -24.68 4.56 2.08
N PRO A 176 -24.51 5.53 1.16
CA PRO A 176 -25.43 5.73 0.03
C PRO A 176 -25.68 4.49 -0.82
N THR A 177 -24.74 3.55 -0.83
CA THR A 177 -24.82 2.29 -1.59
C THR A 177 -25.85 1.31 -1.07
N LEU A 178 -26.16 1.39 0.22
CA LEU A 178 -27.08 0.48 0.90
C LEU A 178 -28.54 0.73 0.51
N ILE A 179 -28.84 1.86 -0.11
CA ILE A 179 -30.20 2.25 -0.50
C ILE A 179 -30.75 1.29 -1.58
N SER A 180 -29.90 0.83 -2.50
CA SER A 180 -30.35 0.05 -3.67
C SER A 180 -30.18 -1.46 -3.50
N HIS A 181 -29.05 -1.93 -2.93
CA HIS A 181 -28.71 -3.36 -2.85
C HIS A 181 -28.07 -3.72 -1.50
N PRO A 182 -28.81 -3.62 -0.38
CA PRO A 182 -28.22 -3.61 0.95
C PRO A 182 -27.44 -4.88 1.30
N LEU A 183 -27.95 -6.08 0.97
CA LEU A 183 -27.34 -7.33 1.41
C LEU A 183 -26.03 -7.61 0.67
N GLU A 184 -26.04 -7.50 -0.65
CA GLU A 184 -24.89 -7.75 -1.52
C GLU A 184 -23.80 -6.71 -1.27
N VAL A 185 -24.17 -5.46 -1.10
CA VAL A 185 -23.23 -4.37 -0.77
C VAL A 185 -22.65 -4.55 0.63
N ILE A 186 -23.41 -5.03 1.61
CA ILE A 186 -22.87 -5.37 2.94
C ILE A 186 -21.80 -6.47 2.82
N ILE A 187 -22.05 -7.49 2.00
CA ILE A 187 -21.07 -8.58 1.79
C ILE A 187 -19.82 -8.03 1.10
N ILE A 188 -19.98 -7.32 -0.02
CA ILE A 188 -18.88 -6.73 -0.81
C ILE A 188 -18.07 -5.73 0.03
N GLY A 189 -18.76 -4.78 0.67
CA GLY A 189 -18.16 -3.79 1.55
C GLY A 189 -17.50 -4.45 2.75
N GLY A 190 -18.11 -5.49 3.32
CA GLY A 190 -17.56 -6.29 4.39
C GLY A 190 -16.22 -6.93 4.02
N VAL A 191 -16.08 -7.46 2.79
CA VAL A 191 -14.79 -7.99 2.29
C VAL A 191 -13.74 -6.88 2.20
N GLY A 192 -14.10 -5.68 1.72
CA GLY A 192 -13.19 -4.54 1.67
C GLY A 192 -12.73 -4.09 3.07
N LEU A 193 -13.66 -3.94 4.01
CA LEU A 193 -13.39 -3.57 5.40
C LEU A 193 -12.54 -4.62 6.10
N ALA A 194 -12.87 -5.90 5.94
CA ALA A 194 -12.08 -7.01 6.45
C ALA A 194 -10.69 -6.99 5.83
N GLY A 195 -10.57 -6.78 4.52
CA GLY A 195 -9.29 -6.62 3.82
C GLY A 195 -8.42 -5.55 4.46
N THR A 196 -8.96 -4.34 4.69
CA THR A 196 -8.24 -3.24 5.36
C THR A 196 -7.72 -3.63 6.75
N LEU A 197 -8.53 -4.30 7.56
CA LEU A 197 -8.16 -4.68 8.93
C LEU A 197 -7.20 -5.88 8.97
N LEU A 198 -7.46 -6.90 8.16
CA LEU A 198 -6.71 -8.16 8.12
C LEU A 198 -5.38 -8.03 7.40
N TYR A 199 -5.20 -7.04 6.51
CA TYR A 199 -3.97 -6.94 5.70
C TYR A 199 -2.71 -6.76 6.57
N SER A 200 -2.77 -5.81 7.52
CA SER A 200 -1.63 -5.45 8.38
C SER A 200 -1.85 -5.78 9.86
N HIS A 201 -2.85 -6.60 10.20
CA HIS A 201 -3.11 -6.93 11.61
C HIS A 201 -1.85 -7.45 12.33
N GLU A 202 -1.63 -6.99 13.55
CA GLU A 202 -0.40 -7.24 14.29
C GLU A 202 -0.13 -8.75 14.50
N THR A 203 -1.16 -9.56 14.69
CA THR A 203 -0.99 -10.99 15.01
C THR A 203 -1.02 -11.90 13.78
N PHE A 204 -1.87 -11.62 12.80
CA PHE A 204 -2.18 -12.54 11.70
C PHE A 204 -2.25 -11.85 10.33
N GLY A 205 -1.65 -10.65 10.23
CA GLY A 205 -1.72 -9.85 9.01
C GLY A 205 -1.29 -10.63 7.77
N LEU A 206 -2.12 -10.59 6.72
CA LEU A 206 -1.91 -11.36 5.48
C LEU A 206 -0.51 -11.10 4.88
N LYS A 207 -0.04 -9.85 4.94
CA LYS A 207 1.27 -9.48 4.40
C LYS A 207 2.44 -10.16 5.11
N TYR A 208 2.28 -10.53 6.38
CA TYR A 208 3.33 -11.19 7.17
C TYR A 208 3.37 -12.71 6.95
N HIS A 209 2.45 -13.25 6.14
CA HIS A 209 2.32 -14.68 5.83
C HIS A 209 2.48 -14.96 4.32
N ALA A 210 3.22 -14.10 3.60
CA ALA A 210 3.40 -14.15 2.15
C ALA A 210 2.10 -14.07 1.31
N LEU A 211 0.98 -13.65 1.91
CA LEU A 211 -0.32 -13.48 1.23
C LEU A 211 -0.58 -12.04 0.77
N GLY A 212 0.35 -11.11 1.05
CA GLY A 212 0.17 -9.69 0.73
C GLY A 212 -0.08 -9.41 -0.76
N ASP A 213 0.71 -10.04 -1.64
CA ASP A 213 0.60 -9.87 -3.10
C ASP A 213 -0.74 -10.40 -3.63
N LEU A 214 -1.18 -11.56 -3.13
CA LEU A 214 -2.48 -12.14 -3.47
C LEU A 214 -3.63 -11.27 -2.95
N ALA A 215 -3.53 -10.78 -1.71
CA ALA A 215 -4.54 -9.91 -1.12
C ALA A 215 -4.69 -8.61 -1.94
N VAL A 216 -3.59 -7.96 -2.32
CA VAL A 216 -3.64 -6.76 -3.17
C VAL A 216 -4.17 -7.05 -4.56
N PHE A 217 -3.77 -8.17 -5.19
CA PHE A 217 -4.33 -8.58 -6.48
C PHE A 217 -5.86 -8.68 -6.42
N ILE A 218 -6.39 -9.36 -5.40
CA ILE A 218 -7.85 -9.55 -5.24
C ILE A 218 -8.53 -8.24 -4.88
N LEU A 219 -8.09 -7.57 -3.81
CA LEU A 219 -8.75 -6.42 -3.21
C LEU A 219 -8.63 -5.13 -4.03
N CYS A 220 -7.57 -4.95 -4.80
CA CYS A 220 -7.40 -3.79 -5.69
C CYS A 220 -7.73 -4.11 -7.16
N GLY A 221 -8.03 -5.38 -7.46
CA GLY A 221 -8.31 -5.87 -8.80
C GLY A 221 -9.73 -6.41 -8.94
N PRO A 222 -9.92 -7.74 -9.13
CA PRO A 222 -11.24 -8.30 -9.41
C PRO A 222 -12.31 -7.97 -8.37
N ALA A 223 -12.00 -8.00 -7.06
CA ALA A 223 -12.99 -7.74 -6.03
C ALA A 223 -13.42 -6.28 -6.02
N LEU A 224 -12.47 -5.33 -6.14
CA LEU A 224 -12.78 -3.91 -6.26
C LEU A 224 -13.60 -3.62 -7.51
N VAL A 225 -13.16 -4.12 -8.67
CA VAL A 225 -13.85 -3.87 -9.95
C VAL A 225 -15.26 -4.45 -9.94
N ALA A 226 -15.43 -5.69 -9.48
CA ALA A 226 -16.74 -6.32 -9.38
C ALA A 226 -17.63 -5.61 -8.35
N GLY A 227 -17.09 -5.31 -7.16
CA GLY A 227 -17.83 -4.67 -6.09
C GLY A 227 -18.26 -3.25 -6.42
N TYR A 228 -17.36 -2.46 -7.00
CA TYR A 228 -17.66 -1.11 -7.44
C TYR A 228 -18.67 -1.10 -8.59
N SER A 229 -18.53 -1.97 -9.59
CA SER A 229 -19.53 -2.12 -10.66
C SER A 229 -20.90 -2.47 -10.12
N TYR A 230 -20.98 -3.45 -9.23
CA TYR A 230 -22.25 -3.90 -8.68
C TYR A 230 -22.91 -2.78 -7.88
N THR A 231 -22.13 -2.05 -7.10
CA THR A 231 -22.60 -0.93 -6.29
C THR A 231 -23.11 0.25 -7.14
N VAL A 232 -22.44 0.53 -8.25
CA VAL A 232 -22.75 1.69 -9.11
C VAL A 232 -23.84 1.39 -10.14
N PHE A 233 -23.82 0.19 -10.71
CA PHE A 233 -24.69 -0.21 -11.83
C PHE A 233 -25.75 -1.26 -11.45
N GLY A 234 -25.71 -1.82 -10.24
CA GLY A 234 -26.62 -2.88 -9.79
C GLY A 234 -26.38 -4.25 -10.42
N MET A 235 -25.24 -4.45 -11.11
CA MET A 235 -24.97 -5.69 -11.82
C MET A 235 -23.48 -6.06 -11.85
N PHE A 236 -23.23 -7.36 -11.90
CA PHE A 236 -21.92 -7.92 -12.24
C PHE A 236 -21.82 -8.08 -13.75
N SER A 237 -20.89 -7.36 -14.38
CA SER A 237 -20.61 -7.54 -15.81
C SER A 237 -19.39 -8.44 -16.02
N PRO A 238 -19.53 -9.61 -16.67
CA PRO A 238 -18.40 -10.47 -17.02
C PRO A 238 -17.35 -9.75 -17.87
N GLY A 239 -17.74 -8.69 -18.59
CA GLY A 239 -16.84 -7.82 -19.36
C GLY A 239 -15.81 -7.06 -18.50
N LEU A 240 -16.10 -6.89 -17.21
CA LEU A 240 -15.22 -6.17 -16.28
C LEU A 240 -14.19 -7.09 -15.60
N PHE A 241 -14.36 -8.41 -15.68
CA PHE A 241 -13.42 -9.34 -15.05
C PHE A 241 -11.98 -9.21 -15.59
N PRO A 242 -11.75 -9.09 -16.92
CA PRO A 242 -10.40 -8.81 -17.44
C PRO A 242 -9.85 -7.45 -17.01
N ILE A 243 -10.70 -6.42 -16.85
CA ILE A 243 -10.28 -5.12 -16.31
C ILE A 243 -9.76 -5.30 -14.89
N GLY A 244 -10.51 -6.02 -14.04
CA GLY A 244 -10.12 -6.36 -12.67
C GLY A 244 -8.80 -7.11 -12.60
N ILE A 245 -8.59 -8.10 -13.47
CA ILE A 245 -7.32 -8.83 -13.56
C ILE A 245 -6.18 -7.88 -13.96
N PHE A 246 -6.38 -7.05 -15.00
CA PHE A 246 -5.37 -6.13 -15.49
C PHE A 246 -4.92 -5.15 -14.39
N VAL A 247 -5.84 -4.39 -13.81
CA VAL A 247 -5.50 -3.39 -12.78
C VAL A 247 -5.00 -4.05 -11.50
N GLY A 248 -5.56 -5.21 -11.13
CA GLY A 248 -5.11 -6.00 -9.99
C GLY A 248 -3.69 -6.50 -10.13
N LEU A 249 -3.30 -7.00 -11.31
CA LEU A 249 -1.94 -7.44 -11.58
C LEU A 249 -0.97 -6.26 -11.57
N LEU A 250 -1.35 -5.10 -12.10
CA LEU A 250 -0.51 -3.90 -11.99
C LEU A 250 -0.33 -3.47 -10.52
N ALA A 251 -1.37 -3.55 -9.70
CA ALA A 251 -1.31 -3.20 -8.27
C ALA A 251 -0.45 -4.22 -7.50
N CYS A 252 -0.57 -5.50 -7.84
CA CYS A 252 0.31 -6.56 -7.36
C CYS A 252 1.76 -6.32 -7.78
N GLY A 253 2.02 -5.90 -9.02
CA GLY A 253 3.36 -5.55 -9.51
C GLY A 253 3.98 -4.37 -8.75
N LEU A 254 3.17 -3.37 -8.40
CA LEU A 254 3.57 -2.26 -7.51
C LEU A 254 4.02 -2.77 -6.13
N LEU A 255 3.20 -3.59 -5.47
CA LEU A 255 3.55 -4.14 -4.15
C LEU A 255 4.74 -5.10 -4.23
N HIS A 256 4.77 -5.97 -5.24
CA HIS A 256 5.82 -6.96 -5.40
C HIS A 256 7.17 -6.30 -5.67
N ALA A 257 7.22 -5.24 -6.51
CA ALA A 257 8.43 -4.45 -6.71
C ALA A 257 8.89 -3.75 -5.42
N ASN A 258 7.97 -3.30 -4.57
CA ASN A 258 8.30 -2.78 -3.24
C ASN A 258 8.94 -3.86 -2.37
N ASN A 259 8.32 -5.04 -2.28
CA ASN A 259 8.80 -6.18 -1.48
C ASN A 259 10.15 -6.73 -2.01
N LEU A 260 10.41 -6.67 -3.32
CA LEU A 260 11.72 -7.03 -3.88
C LEU A 260 12.81 -6.06 -3.41
N GLN A 261 12.54 -4.75 -3.41
CA GLN A 261 13.52 -3.74 -3.01
C GLN A 261 13.82 -3.82 -1.51
N ASP A 262 12.79 -4.08 -0.69
CA ASP A 262 12.92 -4.12 0.77
C ASP A 262 13.30 -5.53 1.29
N MET A 263 13.52 -6.51 0.41
CA MET A 263 13.71 -7.93 0.75
C MET A 263 14.69 -8.18 1.90
N HIS A 264 15.87 -7.56 1.88
CA HIS A 264 16.86 -7.77 2.94
C HIS A 264 16.45 -7.12 4.26
N LEU A 265 15.85 -5.92 4.21
CA LEU A 265 15.34 -5.23 5.39
C LEU A 265 14.20 -6.03 6.03
N ASP A 266 13.22 -6.42 5.23
CA ASP A 266 12.08 -7.25 5.65
C ASP A 266 12.56 -8.55 6.30
N ARG A 267 13.56 -9.20 5.70
CA ARG A 267 14.11 -10.46 6.22
C ARG A 267 14.82 -10.30 7.55
N LYS A 268 15.61 -9.22 7.72
CA LYS A 268 16.30 -8.93 9.00
C LYS A 268 15.30 -8.71 10.14
N GLN A 269 14.10 -8.25 9.83
CA GLN A 269 13.06 -7.90 10.79
C GLN A 269 11.97 -8.96 10.92
N GLY A 270 12.18 -10.15 10.35
CA GLY A 270 11.27 -11.29 10.48
C GLY A 270 9.99 -11.17 9.66
N ALA A 271 9.87 -10.21 8.75
CA ALA A 271 8.73 -10.10 7.84
C ALA A 271 8.83 -11.13 6.70
N LEU A 272 7.81 -11.97 6.54
CA LEU A 272 7.75 -12.97 5.48
C LEU A 272 6.85 -12.50 4.34
N THR A 273 7.42 -11.73 3.40
CA THR A 273 6.75 -11.38 2.14
C THR A 273 6.89 -12.50 1.11
N LEU A 274 6.05 -12.52 0.07
CA LEU A 274 6.19 -13.49 -1.02
C LEU A 274 7.56 -13.39 -1.69
N ALA A 275 8.07 -12.16 -1.83
CA ALA A 275 9.41 -11.91 -2.36
C ALA A 275 10.50 -12.57 -1.49
N ASN A 276 10.39 -12.49 -0.16
CA ASN A 276 11.27 -13.19 0.79
C ASN A 276 11.19 -14.71 0.66
N THR A 277 9.97 -15.26 0.54
CA THR A 277 9.79 -16.72 0.44
C THR A 277 10.32 -17.31 -0.86
N LEU A 278 10.21 -16.57 -1.97
CA LEU A 278 10.68 -17.03 -3.29
C LEU A 278 12.18 -16.79 -3.49
N GLY A 279 12.71 -15.74 -2.87
CA GLY A 279 14.08 -15.27 -3.05
C GLY A 279 14.27 -14.42 -4.31
N TYR A 280 15.30 -13.56 -4.29
CA TYR A 280 15.51 -12.47 -5.25
C TYR A 280 15.30 -12.85 -6.73
N ARG A 281 15.95 -13.91 -7.21
CA ARG A 281 15.86 -14.32 -8.64
C ARG A 281 14.45 -14.75 -9.05
N LYS A 282 13.78 -15.58 -8.25
CA LYS A 282 12.42 -16.07 -8.56
C LYS A 282 11.40 -14.93 -8.49
N SER A 283 11.57 -14.00 -7.55
CA SER A 283 10.72 -12.82 -7.42
C SER A 283 10.82 -11.89 -8.64
N ILE A 284 11.99 -11.79 -9.28
CA ILE A 284 12.12 -11.05 -10.56
C ILE A 284 11.33 -11.73 -11.68
N HIS A 285 11.37 -13.06 -11.76
CA HIS A 285 10.59 -13.80 -12.75
C HIS A 285 9.09 -13.68 -12.50
N LEU A 286 8.65 -13.74 -11.24
CA LEU A 286 7.26 -13.49 -10.88
C LEU A 286 6.83 -12.07 -11.25
N LEU A 287 7.65 -11.05 -10.98
CA LEU A 287 7.37 -9.67 -11.39
C LEU A 287 7.15 -9.55 -12.90
N GLY A 288 8.02 -10.16 -13.71
CA GLY A 288 7.85 -10.22 -15.16
C GLY A 288 6.57 -10.96 -15.58
N GLY A 289 6.25 -12.07 -14.91
CA GLY A 289 5.02 -12.83 -15.12
C GLY A 289 3.75 -12.06 -14.77
N ILE A 290 3.77 -11.25 -13.70
CA ILE A 290 2.67 -10.37 -13.31
C ILE A 290 2.37 -9.36 -14.43
N TYR A 291 3.40 -8.67 -14.94
CA TYR A 291 3.21 -7.69 -16.01
C TYR A 291 2.79 -8.33 -17.34
N LEU A 292 3.34 -9.50 -17.67
CA LEU A 292 2.91 -10.27 -18.84
C LEU A 292 1.44 -10.71 -18.69
N GLY A 293 1.06 -11.24 -17.52
CA GLY A 293 -0.31 -11.63 -17.22
C GLY A 293 -1.30 -10.48 -17.36
N ALA A 294 -0.91 -9.26 -16.97
CA ALA A 294 -1.73 -8.07 -17.16
C ALA A 294 -1.97 -7.82 -18.66
N ALA A 295 -0.92 -7.84 -19.49
CA ALA A 295 -1.07 -7.69 -20.93
C ALA A 295 -1.92 -8.81 -21.55
N LEU A 296 -1.72 -10.07 -21.13
CA LEU A 296 -2.52 -11.21 -21.59
C LEU A 296 -4.01 -11.07 -21.21
N ALA A 297 -4.32 -10.49 -20.05
CA ALA A 297 -5.70 -10.19 -19.67
C ALA A 297 -6.36 -9.18 -20.64
N LEU A 298 -5.63 -8.15 -21.07
CA LEU A 298 -6.12 -7.22 -22.09
C LEU A 298 -6.32 -7.91 -23.44
N PHE A 299 -5.34 -8.70 -23.89
CA PHE A 299 -5.46 -9.46 -25.14
C PHE A 299 -6.68 -10.38 -25.10
N TYR A 300 -6.85 -11.16 -24.03
CA TYR A 300 -8.02 -12.00 -23.85
C TYR A 300 -9.32 -11.20 -23.91
N ALA A 301 -9.38 -10.05 -23.26
CA ALA A 301 -10.57 -9.20 -23.25
C ALA A 301 -10.95 -8.70 -24.65
N VAL A 302 -9.95 -8.35 -25.46
CA VAL A 302 -10.16 -7.87 -26.83
C VAL A 302 -10.56 -9.02 -27.76
N PHE A 303 -9.87 -10.17 -27.70
CA PHE A 303 -10.16 -11.33 -28.54
C PHE A 303 -11.48 -12.03 -28.20
N THR A 304 -12.09 -11.69 -27.06
CA THR A 304 -13.42 -12.20 -26.65
C THR A 304 -14.49 -11.12 -26.70
N ASP A 305 -14.24 -10.02 -27.42
CA ASP A 305 -15.15 -8.89 -27.63
C ASP A 305 -15.68 -8.25 -26.34
N ARG A 306 -14.96 -8.43 -25.22
CA ARG A 306 -15.31 -7.82 -23.93
C ARG A 306 -14.85 -6.38 -23.85
N LEU A 307 -13.74 -6.04 -24.50
CA LEU A 307 -13.19 -4.69 -24.60
C LEU A 307 -12.89 -4.34 -26.07
N PRO A 308 -13.00 -3.05 -26.45
CA PRO A 308 -12.65 -2.61 -27.79
C PRO A 308 -11.15 -2.81 -28.08
N VAL A 309 -10.79 -2.97 -29.35
CA VAL A 309 -9.38 -3.12 -29.79
C VAL A 309 -8.48 -1.99 -29.28
N ALA A 310 -9.03 -0.77 -29.13
CA ALA A 310 -8.32 0.37 -28.54
C ALA A 310 -7.73 0.06 -27.14
N ALA A 311 -8.32 -0.87 -26.37
CA ALA A 311 -7.81 -1.28 -25.06
C ALA A 311 -6.38 -1.84 -25.11
N LEU A 312 -5.91 -2.33 -26.27
CA LEU A 312 -4.52 -2.75 -26.46
C LEU A 312 -3.51 -1.60 -26.32
N LEU A 313 -3.94 -0.33 -26.39
CA LEU A 313 -3.08 0.82 -26.06
C LEU A 313 -2.53 0.73 -24.63
N ALA A 314 -3.30 0.16 -23.69
CA ALA A 314 -2.83 -0.03 -22.33
C ALA A 314 -1.69 -1.07 -22.23
N ALA A 315 -1.47 -1.93 -23.24
CA ALA A 315 -0.33 -2.84 -23.28
C ALA A 315 1.03 -2.11 -23.46
N LEU A 316 1.04 -0.82 -23.81
CA LEU A 316 2.26 0.00 -23.82
C LEU A 316 2.94 0.09 -22.45
N ILE A 317 2.23 -0.27 -21.37
CA ILE A 317 2.82 -0.44 -20.02
C ILE A 317 3.98 -1.44 -19.99
N LEU A 318 4.06 -2.36 -20.95
CA LEU A 318 5.12 -3.35 -21.00
C LEU A 318 6.49 -2.69 -21.20
N ILE A 319 6.55 -1.50 -21.81
CA ILE A 319 7.81 -0.76 -21.98
C ILE A 319 8.39 -0.35 -20.62
N PRO A 320 7.73 0.47 -19.78
CA PRO A 320 8.26 0.80 -18.46
C PRO A 320 8.30 -0.40 -17.50
N ALA A 321 7.41 -1.39 -17.64
CA ALA A 321 7.42 -2.60 -16.81
C ALA A 321 8.67 -3.49 -17.05
N THR A 322 9.06 -3.66 -18.31
CA THR A 322 10.29 -4.39 -18.66
C THR A 322 11.53 -3.65 -18.16
N GLN A 323 11.57 -2.32 -18.25
CA GLN A 323 12.67 -1.51 -17.68
C GLN A 323 12.85 -1.77 -16.17
N ILE A 324 11.76 -1.84 -15.39
CA ILE A 324 11.81 -2.18 -13.97
C ILE A 324 12.42 -3.58 -13.77
N THR A 325 11.94 -4.56 -14.53
CA THR A 325 12.41 -5.94 -14.44
C THR A 325 13.91 -6.04 -14.81
N PHE A 326 14.36 -5.31 -15.83
CA PHE A 326 15.77 -5.24 -16.21
C PHE A 326 16.64 -4.58 -15.14
N ARG A 327 16.16 -3.51 -14.48
CA ARG A 327 16.88 -2.88 -13.37
C ARG A 327 17.14 -3.88 -12.23
N PHE A 328 16.13 -4.67 -11.85
CA PHE A 328 16.34 -5.73 -10.85
C PHE A 328 17.30 -6.82 -11.31
N LYS A 329 17.22 -7.25 -12.59
CA LYS A 329 18.16 -8.24 -13.14
C LYS A 329 19.61 -7.74 -13.17
N ALA A 330 19.82 -6.46 -13.47
CA ALA A 330 21.14 -5.85 -13.54
C ALA A 330 21.72 -5.50 -12.15
N ALA A 331 20.86 -5.37 -11.14
CA ALA A 331 21.30 -5.10 -9.78
C ALA A 331 21.96 -6.33 -9.13
N LEU A 332 23.04 -6.09 -8.38
CA LEU A 332 23.78 -7.13 -7.65
C LEU A 332 22.98 -7.72 -6.47
N GLY A 333 21.87 -7.10 -6.10
CA GLY A 333 20.99 -7.50 -5.01
C GLY A 333 19.91 -6.43 -4.73
N PRO A 334 19.00 -6.70 -3.79
CA PRO A 334 17.86 -5.84 -3.50
C PRO A 334 18.24 -4.46 -2.91
N ASP A 335 19.38 -4.37 -2.21
CA ASP A 335 19.85 -3.12 -1.59
C ASP A 335 20.65 -2.23 -2.57
N CYS A 336 20.72 -2.58 -3.86
CA CYS A 336 21.55 -1.86 -4.81
C CYS A 336 21.02 -0.43 -5.04
N PRO A 337 21.87 0.63 -4.96
CA PRO A 337 21.44 2.01 -5.19
C PRO A 337 20.80 2.24 -6.56
N SER A 338 21.12 1.40 -7.55
CA SER A 338 20.51 1.43 -8.89
C SER A 338 18.99 1.14 -8.88
N LEU A 339 18.46 0.60 -7.78
CA LEU A 339 17.03 0.35 -7.56
C LEU A 339 16.30 1.51 -6.88
N MET A 340 17.00 2.61 -6.57
CA MET A 340 16.37 3.79 -6.02
C MET A 340 15.25 4.31 -6.95
N GLY A 341 14.09 4.59 -6.37
CA GLY A 341 12.91 5.05 -7.10
C GLY A 341 12.13 3.98 -7.87
N VAL A 342 12.48 2.69 -7.77
CA VAL A 342 11.72 1.62 -8.44
C VAL A 342 10.27 1.54 -7.93
N LYS A 343 10.02 1.77 -6.63
CA LYS A 343 8.66 1.90 -6.07
C LYS A 343 7.81 2.93 -6.82
N VAL A 344 8.37 4.11 -7.07
CA VAL A 344 7.71 5.19 -7.83
C VAL A 344 7.54 4.80 -9.29
N ALA A 345 8.52 4.13 -9.90
CA ALA A 345 8.41 3.65 -11.27
C ALA A 345 7.27 2.62 -11.42
N ALA A 346 7.15 1.66 -10.49
CA ALA A 346 6.06 0.68 -10.49
C ALA A 346 4.69 1.36 -10.29
N ALA A 347 4.61 2.39 -9.44
CA ALA A 347 3.39 3.17 -9.26
C ALA A 347 3.00 3.93 -10.54
N LYS A 348 3.98 4.45 -11.27
CA LYS A 348 3.78 5.06 -12.59
C LYS A 348 3.29 4.04 -13.61
N VAL A 349 3.82 2.81 -13.63
CA VAL A 349 3.32 1.73 -14.51
C VAL A 349 1.84 1.47 -14.25
N HIS A 350 1.44 1.33 -12.98
CA HIS A 350 0.03 1.17 -12.61
C HIS A 350 -0.84 2.34 -13.09
N LEU A 351 -0.43 3.58 -12.77
CA LEU A 351 -1.16 4.78 -13.15
C LEU A 351 -1.30 4.93 -14.67
N ILE A 352 -0.18 4.84 -15.41
CA ILE A 352 -0.15 4.96 -16.86
C ILE A 352 -1.04 3.88 -17.48
N GLY A 353 -0.96 2.64 -17.00
CA GLY A 353 -1.76 1.54 -17.56
C GLY A 353 -3.25 1.74 -17.41
N GLY A 354 -3.70 2.14 -16.23
CA GLY A 354 -5.12 2.41 -16.06
C GLY A 354 -5.59 3.71 -16.72
N VAL A 355 -4.75 4.74 -16.84
CA VAL A 355 -5.07 5.94 -17.64
C VAL A 355 -5.18 5.60 -19.13
N LEU A 356 -4.25 4.84 -19.69
CA LEU A 356 -4.32 4.39 -21.08
C LEU A 356 -5.56 3.52 -21.32
N LEU A 357 -5.88 2.62 -20.38
CA LEU A 357 -7.09 1.82 -20.47
C LEU A 357 -8.34 2.70 -20.41
N GLY A 358 -8.47 3.56 -19.41
CA GLY A 358 -9.61 4.48 -19.29
C GLY A 358 -9.76 5.38 -20.52
N PHE A 359 -8.66 5.95 -21.03
CA PHE A 359 -8.67 6.75 -22.25
C PHE A 359 -9.11 5.95 -23.47
N SER A 360 -8.60 4.73 -23.64
CA SER A 360 -8.99 3.87 -24.75
C SER A 360 -10.47 3.51 -24.76
N LEU A 361 -11.06 3.27 -23.57
CA LEU A 361 -12.48 3.00 -23.41
C LEU A 361 -13.32 4.25 -23.64
N PHE A 362 -12.85 5.41 -23.19
CA PHE A 362 -13.49 6.70 -23.45
C PHE A 362 -13.54 7.02 -24.95
N VAL A 363 -12.43 6.83 -25.67
CA VAL A 363 -12.38 7.02 -27.13
C VAL A 363 -13.36 6.06 -27.81
N ALA A 364 -13.43 4.80 -27.37
CA ALA A 364 -14.36 3.83 -27.92
C ALA A 364 -15.85 4.16 -27.69
N VAL A 365 -16.21 5.12 -26.82
CA VAL A 365 -17.59 5.64 -26.73
C VAL A 365 -18.01 6.34 -28.02
N TRP A 366 -17.07 6.99 -28.70
CA TRP A 366 -17.35 7.85 -29.86
C TRP A 366 -17.01 7.21 -31.20
N PHE A 367 -16.12 6.21 -31.20
CA PHE A 367 -15.56 5.61 -32.41
C PHE A 367 -15.74 4.08 -32.47
N GLY A 368 -16.43 3.48 -31.50
CA GLY A 368 -16.56 2.04 -31.33
C GLY A 368 -17.93 1.48 -31.67
#